data_AF-A0A453PTK4-F1
#
_entry.id   AF-A0A453PTK4-F1
#
_cell.length_a   1.000
_cell.length_b   1.000
_cell.length_c   1.000
_cell.angle_alpha   90.00
_cell.angle_beta   90.00
_cell.angle_gamma   90.00
#
_symmetry.space_group_name_H-M   'P 1'
#
loop_
_entity.id
_entity.type
_entity.pdbx_description
1 polymer ?
#
loop_
_entity_poly.entity_id
_entity_poly.type
_entity_poly.pdbx_seq_one_letter_code
_entity_poly.pdbx_strand_id
1 'polypeptide(L)'
;ACTHFPRQLTLKGDSVLVMKSPNWKRKGEEEEGDCCYIRLERRESPWSFVSKFRLPEDADVGVVAARCENGVLTVTVKKQPPSEKKAKSVQVAIA
;
A
#
# COMPACT_ATOMS: atom_id res chain seq x y z
N ALA A 1 10.43 -4.35 16.87
CA ALA A 1 9.17 -5.05 16.54
C ALA A 1 8.32 -4.15 15.65
N CYS A 2 7.77 -4.67 14.55
CA CYS A 2 6.98 -3.94 13.56
C CYS A 2 5.58 -3.56 14.06
N THR A 3 5.48 -2.87 15.20
CA THR A 3 4.22 -2.53 15.89
C THR A 3 3.55 -1.26 15.36
N HIS A 4 4.24 -0.53 14.49
CA HIS A 4 3.78 0.70 13.87
C HIS A 4 3.77 0.48 12.37
N PHE A 5 2.84 -0.30 11.83
CA PHE A 5 2.71 -0.47 10.37
C PHE A 5 1.24 -0.58 9.96
N PRO A 6 0.92 -0.31 8.68
CA PRO A 6 -0.44 -0.52 8.17
C PRO A 6 -0.88 -1.94 8.49
N ARG A 7 -1.92 -2.06 9.31
CA ARG A 7 -2.38 -3.35 9.83
C ARG A 7 -3.21 -4.13 8.81
N GLN A 8 -3.64 -3.49 7.73
CA GLN A 8 -4.49 -4.14 6.73
C GLN A 8 -4.11 -3.71 5.31
N LEU A 9 -3.80 -4.71 4.49
CA LEU A 9 -3.72 -4.61 3.04
C LEU A 9 -4.90 -5.39 2.45
N THR A 10 -5.61 -4.79 1.50
CA THR A 10 -6.78 -5.44 0.86
C THR A 10 -6.85 -5.07 -0.60
N LEU A 11 -7.06 -6.06 -1.46
CA LEU A 11 -7.43 -5.83 -2.86
C LEU A 11 -8.94 -5.65 -2.95
N LYS A 12 -9.38 -4.55 -3.55
CA LYS A 12 -10.78 -4.30 -3.89
C LYS A 12 -10.99 -4.56 -5.38
N GLY A 13 -11.77 -5.59 -5.68
CA GLY A 13 -11.82 -6.15 -7.04
C GLY A 13 -10.42 -6.57 -7.47
N ASP A 14 -10.14 -6.39 -8.77
CA ASP A 14 -8.89 -6.88 -9.37
C ASP A 14 -7.87 -5.75 -9.66
N SER A 15 -8.12 -4.51 -9.22
CA SER A 15 -7.29 -3.36 -9.62
C SER A 15 -6.98 -2.33 -8.54
N VAL A 16 -7.57 -2.38 -7.35
CA VAL A 16 -7.32 -1.36 -6.32
C VAL A 16 -6.73 -1.99 -5.07
N LEU A 17 -5.44 -1.74 -4.82
CA LEU A 17 -4.79 -2.06 -3.57
C LEU A 17 -5.10 -0.99 -2.53
N VAL A 18 -5.69 -1.39 -1.41
CA VAL A 18 -6.05 -0.51 -0.30
C VAL A 18 -5.17 -0.83 0.89
N MET A 19 -4.44 0.17 1.36
CA MET A 19 -3.62 0.11 2.56
C MET A 19 -4.30 0.92 3.66
N LYS A 20 -4.62 0.27 4.79
CA LYS A 20 -5.24 0.91 5.95
C LYS A 20 -4.39 0.73 7.19
N SER A 21 -4.28 1.81 7.95
CA SER A 21 -3.68 1.84 9.28
C SER A 21 -4.65 2.49 10.26
N PRO A 22 -5.60 1.73 10.84
CA PRO A 22 -6.46 2.25 11.90
C PRO A 22 -5.64 2.40 13.19
N ASN A 23 -5.87 3.50 13.91
CA ASN A 23 -5.29 3.75 15.24
C ASN A 23 -3.77 3.55 15.27
N TRP A 24 -3.06 4.14 14.31
CA TRP A 24 -1.61 4.21 14.40
C TRP A 24 -1.21 5.00 15.64
N LYS A 25 -0.59 4.32 16.59
CA LYS A 25 -0.08 4.87 17.85
C LYS A 25 1.34 4.39 18.07
N ARG A 26 2.20 5.22 18.66
CA ARG A 26 3.51 4.78 19.12
C ARG A 26 3.43 4.29 20.56
N LYS A 27 4.22 3.26 20.89
CA LYS A 27 4.17 2.56 22.19
C LYS A 27 4.52 3.48 23.37
N GLY A 28 5.24 4.57 23.12
CA GLY A 28 5.52 5.61 24.13
C GLY A 28 4.29 6.42 24.57
N GLU A 29 3.14 6.26 23.92
CA GLU A 29 1.87 6.90 24.32
C GLU A 29 1.18 6.15 25.48
N GLU A 30 1.54 4.90 25.78
CA GLU A 30 0.91 4.13 26.88
C GLU A 30 1.52 4.43 28.26
N GLU A 31 2.71 5.05 28.30
CA GLU A 31 3.43 5.45 29.54
C GLU A 31 3.11 6.89 29.94
N GLU A 32 1.90 7.36 29.63
CA GLU A 32 1.43 8.73 29.88
C GLU A 32 0.93 8.87 31.34
N GLY A 33 1.83 8.58 32.27
CA GLY A 33 1.81 9.14 33.62
C GLY A 33 2.96 10.15 33.72
N ASP A 34 2.64 11.44 33.76
CA ASP A 34 3.57 12.56 34.04
C ASP A 34 4.71 12.83 33.02
N CYS A 35 4.64 12.34 31.79
CA CYS A 35 5.62 12.68 30.76
C CYS A 35 5.42 14.11 30.20
N CYS A 36 6.16 15.09 30.74
CA CYS A 36 6.22 16.45 30.19
C CYS A 36 7.29 16.55 29.07
N TYR A 37 6.88 16.54 27.80
CA TYR A 37 7.81 16.75 26.68
C TYR A 37 8.25 18.23 26.59
N ILE A 38 9.57 18.48 26.51
CA ILE A 38 10.13 19.82 26.24
C ILE A 38 9.85 20.24 24.78
N ARG A 39 9.89 19.28 23.85
CA ARG A 39 9.58 19.50 22.44
C ARG A 39 9.03 18.24 21.81
N LEU A 40 7.93 18.42 21.07
CA LEU A 40 7.29 17.36 20.33
C LEU A 40 7.33 17.63 18.83
N GLU A 41 8.11 16.83 18.10
CA GLU A 41 8.30 17.01 16.65
C GLU A 41 7.51 16.02 15.81
N ARG A 42 7.26 14.83 16.36
CA ARG A 42 6.54 13.78 15.66
C ARG A 42 5.09 13.81 16.13
N ARG A 43 4.18 13.50 15.21
CA ARG A 43 2.75 13.51 15.50
C ARG A 43 2.39 12.47 16.56
N GLU A 44 1.75 12.92 17.64
CA GLU A 44 1.25 12.08 18.75
C GLU A 44 -0.21 11.66 18.61
N SER A 45 -0.99 12.35 17.79
CA SER A 45 -2.38 11.99 17.63
C SER A 45 -2.51 10.67 16.86
N PRO A 46 -3.33 9.71 17.34
CA PRO A 46 -3.69 8.55 16.56
C PRO A 46 -4.25 9.01 15.22
N TRP A 47 -3.55 8.66 14.15
CA TRP A 47 -3.97 9.02 12.80
C TRP A 47 -4.43 7.75 12.08
N SER A 48 -5.65 7.80 11.55
CA SER A 48 -6.12 6.79 10.62
C SER A 48 -5.61 7.09 9.23
N PHE A 49 -4.73 6.24 8.69
CA PHE A 49 -4.22 6.43 7.34
C PHE A 49 -4.88 5.44 6.37
N VAL A 50 -5.30 5.93 5.21
CA VAL A 50 -5.82 5.11 4.12
C VAL A 50 -5.19 5.57 2.80
N SER A 51 -4.45 4.69 2.16
CA SER A 51 -3.98 4.87 0.78
C SER A 51 -4.63 3.87 -0.14
N LYS A 52 -4.93 4.32 -1.36
CA LYS A 52 -5.46 3.49 -2.43
C LYS A 52 -4.55 3.62 -3.64
N PHE A 53 -4.12 2.50 -4.19
CA PHE A 53 -3.25 2.42 -5.35
C PHE A 53 -3.98 1.67 -6.44
N ARG A 54 -4.10 2.27 -7.63
CA ARG A 54 -4.58 1.55 -8.81
C ARG A 54 -3.43 0.75 -9.38
N LEU A 55 -3.64 -0.56 -9.48
CA LEU A 55 -2.74 -1.48 -10.14
C LEU A 55 -2.97 -1.41 -11.66
N PRO A 56 -1.90 -1.59 -12.44
CA PRO A 56 -2.04 -1.68 -13.89
C PRO A 56 -2.77 -2.98 -14.29
N GLU A 57 -3.31 -3.03 -15.51
CA GLU A 57 -4.04 -4.20 -16.03
C GLU A 57 -3.18 -5.46 -16.11
N ASP A 58 -1.87 -5.30 -16.28
CA ASP A 58 -0.90 -6.38 -16.32
C ASP A 58 -0.44 -6.84 -14.93
N ALA A 59 -1.10 -6.44 -13.84
CA ALA A 59 -0.73 -6.86 -12.50
C ALA A 59 -1.19 -8.30 -12.19
N ASP A 60 -0.28 -9.13 -11.69
CA ASP A 60 -0.61 -10.44 -11.14
C ASP A 60 -1.09 -10.29 -9.69
N VAL A 61 -2.40 -10.09 -9.55
CA VAL A 61 -3.07 -9.96 -8.25
C VAL A 61 -3.06 -11.26 -7.43
N GLY A 62 -2.78 -12.41 -8.05
CA GLY A 62 -2.67 -13.69 -7.36
C GLY A 62 -1.40 -13.80 -6.51
N VAL A 63 -0.38 -12.99 -6.81
CA VAL A 63 0.95 -13.05 -6.19
C VAL A 63 1.34 -11.70 -5.59
N VAL A 64 0.54 -11.23 -4.64
CA VAL A 64 0.87 -10.06 -3.82
C VAL A 64 1.68 -10.49 -2.60
N ALA A 65 2.87 -9.90 -2.43
CA ALA A 65 3.72 -10.10 -1.27
C ALA A 65 3.88 -8.78 -0.49
N ALA A 66 3.94 -8.87 0.83
CA ALA A 66 4.20 -7.72 1.69
C ALA A 66 5.26 -8.09 2.74
N ARG A 67 6.22 -7.20 2.95
CA ARG A 67 7.28 -7.34 3.97
C ARG A 67 7.46 -6.03 4.70
N CYS A 68 7.82 -6.13 5.96
CA CYS A 68 7.84 -5.01 6.87
C CYS A 68 9.14 -5.00 7.66
N GLU A 69 10.05 -4.08 7.34
CA GLU A 69 11.41 -4.05 7.90
C GLU A 69 11.82 -2.62 8.26
N ASN A 70 12.44 -2.44 9.42
CA ASN A 70 13.05 -1.17 9.84
C ASN A 70 12.16 0.08 9.68
N GLY A 71 10.85 -0.02 9.91
CA GLY A 71 9.94 1.12 9.73
C GLY A 71 9.40 1.32 8.30
N VAL A 72 9.76 0.45 7.34
CA VAL A 72 9.26 0.46 5.95
C VAL A 72 8.39 -0.77 5.63
N LEU A 73 7.18 -0.53 5.13
CA LEU A 73 6.31 -1.55 4.56
C LEU A 73 6.52 -1.57 3.04
N THR A 74 7.02 -2.68 2.54
CA THR A 74 7.22 -2.92 1.10
C THR A 74 6.12 -3.86 0.62
N VAL A 75 5.37 -3.43 -0.39
CA VAL A 75 4.37 -4.26 -1.07
C VAL A 75 4.82 -4.50 -2.50
N THR A 76 4.91 -5.76 -2.88
CA THR A 76 5.37 -6.20 -4.20
C THR A 76 4.21 -6.86 -4.93
N VAL A 77 3.91 -6.37 -6.13
CA VAL A 77 2.95 -6.95 -7.06
C VAL A 77 3.70 -7.25 -8.35
N LYS A 78 3.72 -8.51 -8.77
CA LYS A 78 4.38 -8.90 -10.02
C LYS A 78 3.54 -8.47 -11.21
N LYS A 79 4.18 -8.28 -12.35
CA LYS A 79 3.51 -8.08 -13.63
C LYS A 79 3.39 -9.42 -14.35
N GLN A 80 2.23 -9.67 -14.94
CA GLN A 80 2.02 -10.75 -15.89
C GLN A 80 2.85 -10.49 -17.15
N PRO A 81 3.34 -11.56 -17.81
CA PRO A 81 4.07 -11.41 -19.05
C PRO A 81 3.18 -10.70 -20.10
N PRO A 82 3.73 -9.78 -20.90
CA PRO A 82 2.96 -9.09 -21.92
C PRO A 82 2.40 -10.13 -22.89
N SER A 83 1.08 -10.14 -23.07
CA SER A 83 0.47 -10.95 -24.13
C SER A 83 1.09 -10.54 -25.46
N GLU A 84 1.59 -11.49 -26.26
CA GLU A 84 2.12 -11.20 -27.59
C GLU A 84 1.09 -10.41 -28.39
N LYS A 85 1.33 -9.10 -28.54
CA LYS A 85 0.47 -8.23 -29.32
C LYS A 85 0.67 -8.62 -30.78
N LYS A 86 -0.12 -9.59 -31.27
CA LYS A 86 -0.26 -9.84 -32.70
C LYS A 86 -0.82 -8.55 -33.30
N ALA A 87 0.04 -7.78 -33.96
CA ALA A 87 -0.36 -6.58 -34.67
C ALA A 87 -1.46 -6.98 -35.65
N LYS A 88 -2.68 -6.51 -35.42
CA LYS A 88 -3.78 -6.68 -36.35
C LYS A 88 -3.61 -5.61 -37.41
N SER A 89 -3.12 -5.98 -38.59
CA SER A 89 -3.20 -5.12 -39.76
C SER A 89 -4.66 -4.94 -40.12
N VAL A 90 -5.12 -3.69 -40.16
CA VAL A 90 -6.47 -3.34 -40.64
C VAL A 90 -6.30 -2.83 -42.07
N GLN A 91 -6.99 -3.47 -43.01
CA GLN A 91 -7.03 -2.97 -44.39
C GLN A 91 -7.99 -1.78 -44.45
N VAL A 92 -7.51 -0.64 -44.95
CA VAL A 92 -8.34 0.54 -45.20
C VAL A 92 -8.81 0.47 -46.65
N ALA A 93 -10.12 0.37 -46.87
CA ALA A 93 -10.72 0.50 -48.19
C ALA A 93 -10.93 1.98 -48.51
N ILE A 94 -10.47 2.41 -49.68
CA ILE A 94 -10.70 3.76 -50.23
C ILE A 94 -11.89 3.66 -51.18
N ALA A 95 -12.84 4.58 -51.03
CA ALA A 95 -14.01 4.73 -51.91
C ALA A 95 -13.72 5.73 -53.04
#